data_AF-A0AAV5BMW6-F1
#
_entry.id   AF-A0AAV5BMW6-F1
#
_cell.length_a   1.000
_cell.length_b   1.000
_cell.length_c   1.000
_cell.angle_alpha   90.00
_cell.angle_beta   90.00
_cell.angle_gamma   90.00
#
_symmetry.space_group_name_H-M   'P 1'
#
loop_
_entity.id
_entity.type
_entity.pdbx_description
1 polymer ?
#
loop_
_entity_poly.entity_id
_entity_poly.type
_entity_poly.pdbx_seq_one_letter_code
_entity_poly.pdbx_strand_id
1 'polypeptide(L)'
;MKSGEIDGYDAVFLSPHKFVGGPGTPGILLMNKGLYKLSSQPPSLCGGGTVAYVNGFSEEDTIYYDDIEEREDAGTPPIVQKIRASLAFWVKEYIGYDRMGLHERVYSETAMKRLVSNPNVWVLGNTNVERLPIFSFIIYPSVKDSLYNSVLDEPGSDRWIEDGYSGLKPGWTRLSFSYYLSKEEFKFILAAIEFIASYGHRFVPLYKFDWITGNWTFKKEALKYLVMKEELALATGLNALTENEMFKDEAKIERKPQAIQNKFESYLENAKIIALSLPDIKQPTISVPKGVDPDLVLFHIYSKIGYRAI
;
A
#
# COMPACT_ATOMS: atom_id res chain seq x y z
N MET A 1 6.12 24.89 -19.08
CA MET A 1 4.85 25.30 -18.46
C MET A 1 4.08 26.11 -19.49
N LYS A 2 3.01 25.56 -20.06
CA LYS A 2 2.23 26.18 -21.15
C LYS A 2 0.93 26.75 -20.58
N SER A 3 1.03 27.83 -19.81
CA SER A 3 -0.15 28.36 -19.09
C SER A 3 -1.23 28.79 -20.08
N GLY A 4 -2.46 28.30 -19.89
CA GLY A 4 -3.60 28.58 -20.78
C GLY A 4 -3.72 27.71 -22.04
N GLU A 5 -2.78 26.79 -22.30
CA GLU A 5 -2.94 25.77 -23.35
C GLU A 5 -3.66 24.53 -22.82
N ILE A 6 -4.42 23.84 -23.68
CA ILE A 6 -5.27 22.69 -23.31
C ILE A 6 -4.46 21.48 -22.80
N ASP A 7 -3.18 21.41 -23.17
CA ASP A 7 -2.19 20.40 -22.78
C ASP A 7 -1.15 20.95 -21.78
N GLY A 8 -1.38 22.14 -21.23
CA GLY A 8 -0.41 22.88 -20.45
C GLY A 8 -0.70 22.91 -18.95
N TYR A 9 0.22 22.37 -18.14
CA TYR A 9 0.17 22.54 -16.69
C TYR A 9 0.63 23.95 -16.28
N ASP A 10 -0.17 24.59 -15.42
CA ASP A 10 0.10 25.88 -14.76
C ASP A 10 1.05 25.74 -13.57
N ALA A 11 0.92 24.65 -12.83
CA ALA A 11 1.80 24.26 -11.74
C ALA A 11 1.88 22.73 -11.64
N VAL A 12 3.03 22.23 -11.18
CA VAL A 12 3.27 20.83 -10.84
C VAL A 12 3.94 20.80 -9.48
N PHE A 13 3.33 20.08 -8.55
CA PHE A 13 3.94 19.77 -7.27
C PHE A 13 4.24 18.28 -7.19
N LEU A 14 5.43 17.93 -6.74
CA LEU A 14 5.84 16.53 -6.61
C LEU A 14 6.63 16.29 -5.34
N SER A 15 6.57 15.06 -4.86
CA SER A 15 7.28 14.61 -3.66
C SER A 15 8.33 13.55 -4.05
N PRO A 16 9.62 13.93 -4.14
CA PRO A 16 10.66 13.01 -4.59
C PRO A 16 10.89 11.81 -3.65
N HIS A 17 10.36 11.82 -2.41
CA HIS A 17 10.44 10.68 -1.49
C HIS A 17 9.83 9.38 -2.01
N LYS A 18 9.04 9.45 -3.09
CA LYS A 18 8.49 8.27 -3.78
C LYS A 18 9.44 7.69 -4.84
N PHE A 19 10.57 8.35 -5.11
CA PHE A 19 11.60 7.85 -6.02
C PHE A 19 12.66 7.07 -5.26
N VAL A 20 13.38 6.20 -5.99
CA VAL A 20 14.53 5.48 -5.45
C VAL A 20 15.58 6.49 -4.97
N GLY A 21 15.99 6.38 -3.71
CA GLY A 21 16.92 7.32 -3.07
C GLY A 21 16.30 8.65 -2.63
N GLY A 22 15.00 8.85 -2.85
CA GLY A 22 14.29 10.08 -2.51
C GLY A 22 13.87 10.29 -1.04
N PRO A 23 13.80 9.29 -0.13
CA PRO A 23 13.43 9.57 1.25
C PRO A 23 14.31 10.68 1.88
N GLY A 24 13.67 11.70 2.46
CA GLY A 24 14.34 12.87 3.06
C GLY A 24 14.67 14.01 2.10
N THR A 25 14.15 14.01 0.86
CA THR A 25 14.20 15.15 -0.06
C THR A 25 13.15 16.22 0.27
N PRO A 26 13.33 17.50 -0.13
CA PRO A 26 12.25 18.48 -0.07
C PRO A 26 11.15 18.15 -1.08
N GLY A 27 9.97 18.77 -0.92
CA GLY A 27 8.99 18.86 -1.99
C GLY A 27 9.48 19.80 -3.10
N ILE A 28 9.05 19.58 -4.33
CA ILE A 28 9.40 20.44 -5.47
C ILE A 28 8.11 20.99 -6.07
N LEU A 29 8.04 22.32 -6.15
CA LEU A 29 7.00 23.06 -6.85
C LEU A 29 7.62 23.68 -8.11
N LEU A 30 7.09 23.32 -9.27
CA LEU A 30 7.35 23.98 -10.54
C LEU A 30 6.09 24.73 -10.95
N MET A 31 6.16 26.03 -11.15
CA MET A 31 5.01 26.85 -11.56
C MET A 31 5.37 27.79 -12.69
N ASN A 32 4.38 28.18 -13.49
CA ASN A 32 4.57 29.25 -14.46
C ASN A 32 4.88 30.57 -13.71
N LYS A 33 5.96 31.26 -14.09
CA LYS A 33 6.39 32.54 -13.48
C LYS A 33 5.27 33.59 -13.45
N GLY A 34 4.39 33.61 -14.45
CA GLY A 34 3.24 34.51 -14.52
C GLY A 34 2.22 34.33 -13.40
N LEU A 35 2.24 33.20 -12.70
CA LEU A 35 1.39 32.92 -11.53
C LEU A 35 1.97 33.51 -10.24
N TYR A 36 3.26 33.84 -10.21
CA TYR A 36 3.87 34.45 -9.04
C TYR A 36 3.49 35.93 -8.96
N LYS A 37 2.47 36.24 -8.15
CA LYS A 37 1.95 37.61 -7.96
C LYS A 37 2.51 38.32 -6.73
N LEU A 38 3.39 37.67 -5.98
CA LEU A 38 4.03 38.22 -4.77
C LEU A 38 5.29 39.04 -5.08
N SER A 39 5.59 39.34 -6.34
CA SER A 39 6.82 40.07 -6.70
C SER A 39 6.94 41.43 -6.01
N SER A 40 5.82 42.09 -5.70
CA SER A 40 5.74 43.38 -4.99
C SER A 40 5.21 43.25 -3.56
N GLN A 41 5.21 42.05 -2.99
CA GLN A 41 4.72 41.73 -1.64
C GLN A 41 5.75 40.85 -0.92
N PRO A 42 5.68 40.69 0.40
CA PRO A 42 6.49 39.70 1.09
C PRO A 42 6.29 38.27 0.50
N PRO A 43 7.34 37.43 0.47
CA PRO A 43 7.22 36.03 0.03
C PRO A 43 6.35 35.22 0.99
N SER A 44 5.97 34.00 0.57
CA SER A 44 5.06 33.15 1.36
C SER A 44 5.62 32.84 2.76
N LEU A 45 6.95 32.69 2.84
CA LEU A 45 7.70 32.52 4.08
C LEU A 45 8.81 33.57 4.12
N CYS A 46 8.75 34.45 5.12
CA CYS A 46 9.79 35.45 5.35
C CYS A 46 10.89 34.90 6.25
N GLY A 47 12.15 35.23 5.94
CA GLY A 47 13.29 34.86 6.75
C GLY A 47 14.62 35.28 6.15
N GLY A 48 15.72 35.01 6.86
CA GLY A 48 17.07 35.19 6.31
C GLY A 48 17.23 34.43 4.99
N GLY A 49 17.97 35.00 4.04
CA GLY A 49 18.12 34.42 2.70
C GLY A 49 17.07 34.88 1.67
N THR A 50 15.96 35.49 2.09
CA THR A 50 14.90 35.99 1.17
C THR A 50 14.99 37.50 0.87
N VAL A 51 15.81 38.21 1.63
CA VAL A 51 15.91 39.67 1.66
C VAL A 51 17.28 40.16 1.21
N ALA A 52 17.29 41.23 0.43
CA ALA A 52 18.46 42.01 0.11
C ALA A 52 18.73 43.08 1.18
N TYR A 53 17.69 43.65 1.77
CA TYR A 53 17.78 44.64 2.85
C TYR A 53 16.57 44.56 3.78
N VAL A 54 16.81 44.68 5.09
CA VAL A 54 15.76 44.70 6.12
C VAL A 54 15.75 46.07 6.77
N ASN A 55 14.58 46.72 6.75
CA ASN A 55 14.37 47.96 7.48
C ASN A 55 13.67 47.67 8.82
N GLY A 56 14.18 48.23 9.92
CA GLY A 56 13.61 48.08 11.26
C GLY A 56 12.51 49.08 11.63
N PHE A 57 12.21 50.04 10.76
CA PHE A 57 11.26 51.14 11.02
C PHE A 57 9.96 51.01 10.21
N SER A 58 10.03 50.53 8.97
CA SER A 58 8.87 50.30 8.10
C SER A 58 9.06 49.01 7.31
N GLU A 59 8.04 48.15 7.31
CA GLU A 59 8.04 46.92 6.51
C GLU A 59 8.01 47.21 5.00
N GLU A 60 7.43 48.36 4.59
CA GLU A 60 7.36 48.79 3.18
C GLU A 60 8.74 49.05 2.57
N ASP A 61 9.74 49.34 3.40
CA ASP A 61 11.11 49.61 2.98
C ASP A 61 12.01 48.35 3.01
N THR A 62 11.45 47.18 3.33
CA THR A 62 12.17 45.90 3.25
C THR A 62 12.28 45.45 1.80
N ILE A 63 13.50 45.21 1.34
CA ILE A 63 13.79 44.83 -0.04
C ILE A 63 14.02 43.32 -0.08
N TYR A 64 13.14 42.63 -0.78
CA TYR A 64 13.25 41.19 -1.06
C TYR A 64 13.98 40.94 -2.39
N TYR A 65 14.63 39.78 -2.55
CA TYR A 65 15.30 39.43 -3.82
C TYR A 65 14.33 39.37 -4.99
N ASP A 66 14.76 39.60 -6.23
CA ASP A 66 13.87 39.49 -7.40
C ASP A 66 13.71 38.04 -7.91
N ASP A 67 14.68 37.18 -7.60
CA ASP A 67 14.63 35.77 -7.97
C ASP A 67 13.60 35.00 -7.14
N ILE A 68 12.66 34.34 -7.82
CA ILE A 68 11.51 33.70 -7.16
C ILE A 68 11.96 32.50 -6.30
N GLU A 69 12.98 31.76 -6.75
CA GLU A 69 13.43 30.58 -6.01
C GLU A 69 14.14 31.00 -4.72
N GLU A 70 15.00 32.02 -4.78
CA GLU A 70 15.67 32.57 -3.59
C GLU A 70 14.67 33.21 -2.61
N ARG A 71 13.65 33.92 -3.11
CA ARG A 71 12.59 34.52 -2.29
C ARG A 71 11.79 33.52 -1.48
N GLU A 72 11.56 32.32 -2.03
CA GLU A 72 10.69 31.30 -1.42
C GLU A 72 11.50 30.21 -0.67
N ASP A 73 12.82 30.35 -0.58
CA ASP A 73 13.72 29.42 0.12
C ASP A 73 14.26 30.04 1.42
N ALA A 74 13.34 30.42 2.30
CA ALA A 74 13.66 31.10 3.55
C ALA A 74 14.47 30.26 4.54
N GLY A 75 15.42 30.91 5.21
CA GLY A 75 16.31 30.30 6.18
C GLY A 75 17.50 29.61 5.54
N THR A 76 18.10 28.67 6.25
CA THR A 76 19.17 27.84 5.66
C THR A 76 18.54 26.83 4.71
N PRO A 77 18.88 26.85 3.40
CA PRO A 77 18.33 25.90 2.45
C PRO A 77 18.65 24.46 2.87
N PRO A 78 17.78 23.48 2.56
CA PRO A 78 18.03 22.08 2.86
C PRO A 78 19.03 21.49 1.85
N ILE A 79 20.30 21.93 1.91
CA ILE A 79 21.36 21.67 0.91
C ILE A 79 21.52 20.18 0.61
N VAL A 80 21.69 19.34 1.65
CA VAL A 80 21.88 17.90 1.49
C VAL A 80 20.64 17.24 0.91
N GLN A 81 19.45 17.71 1.30
CA GLN A 81 18.19 17.19 0.79
C GLN A 81 17.96 17.59 -0.67
N LYS A 82 18.40 18.78 -1.10
CA LYS A 82 18.40 19.21 -2.52
C LYS A 82 19.35 18.35 -3.36
N ILE A 83 20.57 18.08 -2.86
CA ILE A 83 21.51 17.16 -3.51
C ILE A 83 20.90 15.75 -3.60
N ARG A 84 20.23 15.27 -2.55
CA ARG A 84 19.54 13.97 -2.60
C ARG A 84 18.43 13.96 -3.64
N ALA A 85 17.68 15.06 -3.78
CA ALA A 85 16.62 15.17 -4.77
C ALA A 85 17.20 15.08 -6.18
N SER A 86 18.27 15.83 -6.48
CA SER A 86 18.93 15.75 -7.79
C SER A 86 19.45 14.35 -8.10
N LEU A 87 20.06 13.67 -7.13
CA LEU A 87 20.51 12.28 -7.30
C LEU A 87 19.35 11.30 -7.57
N ALA A 88 18.20 11.46 -6.90
CA ALA A 88 17.03 10.62 -7.14
C ALA A 88 16.48 10.78 -8.57
N PHE A 89 16.47 12.01 -9.10
CA PHE A 89 16.15 12.26 -10.51
C PHE A 89 17.21 11.68 -11.45
N TRP A 90 18.49 11.80 -11.10
CA TRP A 90 19.57 11.30 -11.94
C TRP A 90 19.54 9.77 -12.08
N VAL A 91 19.23 9.04 -10.99
CA VAL A 91 19.00 7.58 -11.05
C VAL A 91 17.86 7.25 -12.03
N LYS A 92 16.77 8.01 -11.96
CA LYS A 92 15.61 7.82 -12.83
C LYS A 92 15.95 8.08 -14.31
N GLU A 93 16.73 9.12 -14.59
CA GLU A 93 17.22 9.43 -15.94
C GLU A 93 18.18 8.36 -16.45
N TYR A 94 19.10 7.89 -15.61
CA TYR A 94 20.06 6.84 -15.94
C TYR A 94 19.37 5.52 -16.35
N ILE A 95 18.27 5.15 -15.68
CA ILE A 95 17.49 3.95 -16.04
C ILE A 95 16.76 4.14 -17.37
N GLY A 96 16.29 5.34 -17.66
CA GLY A 96 15.58 5.70 -18.88
C GLY A 96 14.07 5.41 -18.85
N TYR A 97 13.28 6.34 -19.37
CA TYR A 97 11.81 6.31 -19.35
C TYR A 97 11.24 5.12 -20.10
N ASP A 98 11.79 4.77 -21.26
CA ASP A 98 11.31 3.66 -22.08
C ASP A 98 11.45 2.32 -21.35
N ARG A 99 12.57 2.13 -20.66
CA ARG A 99 12.84 0.90 -19.90
C ARG A 99 11.90 0.77 -18.71
N MET A 100 11.70 1.87 -17.96
CA MET A 100 10.73 1.89 -16.86
C MET A 100 9.32 1.60 -17.36
N GLY A 101 8.89 2.29 -18.43
CA GLY A 101 7.56 2.12 -19.01
C GLY A 101 7.32 0.71 -19.53
N LEU A 102 8.29 0.09 -20.20
CA LEU A 102 8.19 -1.30 -20.64
C LEU A 102 8.04 -2.26 -19.46
N HIS A 103 8.86 -2.09 -18.42
CA HIS A 103 8.83 -2.98 -17.25
C HIS A 103 7.51 -2.84 -16.47
N GLU A 104 7.05 -1.61 -16.25
CA GLU A 104 5.77 -1.32 -15.61
C GLU A 104 4.59 -1.87 -16.43
N ARG A 105 4.62 -1.75 -17.76
CA ARG A 105 3.59 -2.33 -18.64
C ARG A 105 3.53 -3.86 -18.52
N VAL A 106 4.68 -4.54 -18.60
CA VAL A 106 4.75 -6.01 -18.47
C VAL A 106 4.17 -6.46 -17.13
N TYR A 107 4.51 -5.77 -16.04
CA TYR A 107 3.98 -6.08 -14.71
C TYR A 107 2.50 -5.77 -14.58
N SER A 108 2.05 -4.64 -15.12
CA SER A 108 0.65 -4.23 -15.11
C SER A 108 -0.24 -5.25 -15.84
N GLU A 109 0.11 -5.61 -17.07
CA GLU A 109 -0.63 -6.58 -17.89
C GLU A 109 -0.65 -7.98 -17.26
N THR A 110 0.50 -8.45 -16.77
CA THR A 110 0.62 -9.78 -16.16
C THR A 110 -0.18 -9.86 -14.85
N ALA A 111 -0.08 -8.84 -13.99
CA ALA A 111 -0.83 -8.80 -12.74
C ALA A 111 -2.33 -8.69 -13.01
N MET A 112 -2.77 -7.80 -13.91
CA MET A 112 -4.18 -7.65 -14.26
C MET A 112 -4.78 -8.97 -14.74
N LYS A 113 -4.09 -9.66 -15.66
CA LYS A 113 -4.54 -10.96 -16.19
C LYS A 113 -4.75 -11.98 -15.07
N ARG A 114 -3.82 -12.10 -14.12
CA ARG A 114 -3.93 -13.08 -13.02
C ARG A 114 -4.99 -12.70 -12.00
N LEU A 115 -5.06 -11.43 -11.61
CA LEU A 115 -6.02 -10.96 -10.62
C LEU A 115 -7.46 -11.08 -11.13
N VAL A 116 -7.75 -10.64 -12.36
CA VAL A 116 -9.10 -10.71 -12.94
C VAL A 116 -9.54 -12.15 -13.23
N SER A 117 -8.60 -13.04 -13.54
CA SER A 117 -8.93 -14.47 -13.78
C SER A 117 -9.23 -15.23 -12.48
N ASN A 118 -8.93 -14.67 -11.31
CA ASN A 118 -9.15 -15.33 -10.03
C ASN A 118 -10.57 -15.01 -9.52
N PRO A 119 -11.47 -16.00 -9.38
CA PRO A 119 -12.86 -15.77 -8.95
C PRO A 119 -12.99 -15.22 -7.53
N ASN A 120 -11.92 -15.34 -6.73
CA ASN A 120 -11.86 -14.89 -5.34
C ASN A 120 -11.22 -13.51 -5.20
N VAL A 121 -10.89 -12.85 -6.31
CA VAL A 121 -10.28 -11.51 -6.30
C VAL A 121 -11.13 -10.58 -7.13
N TRP A 122 -11.53 -9.45 -6.54
CA TRP A 122 -12.19 -8.39 -7.28
C TRP A 122 -11.30 -7.15 -7.36
N VAL A 123 -10.87 -6.83 -8.58
CA VAL A 123 -10.10 -5.62 -8.88
C VAL A 123 -11.04 -4.42 -8.94
N LEU A 124 -10.73 -3.39 -8.16
CA LEU A 124 -11.46 -2.13 -8.11
C LEU A 124 -10.98 -1.17 -9.21
N GLY A 125 -11.91 -0.40 -9.74
CA GLY A 125 -11.68 0.55 -10.84
C GLY A 125 -11.76 -0.10 -12.23
N ASN A 126 -11.41 0.68 -13.25
CA ASN A 126 -11.50 0.22 -14.63
C ASN A 126 -10.39 -0.80 -14.95
N THR A 127 -10.78 -1.98 -15.45
CA THR A 127 -9.88 -3.09 -15.80
C THR A 127 -9.50 -3.13 -17.28
N ASN A 128 -10.09 -2.27 -18.11
CA ASN A 128 -9.95 -2.30 -19.58
C ASN A 128 -9.05 -1.18 -20.13
N VAL A 129 -8.63 -0.24 -19.29
CA VAL A 129 -7.78 0.90 -19.71
C VAL A 129 -6.31 0.67 -19.36
N GLU A 130 -5.41 1.28 -20.12
CA GLU A 130 -4.00 1.32 -19.78
C GLU A 130 -3.81 1.99 -18.41
N ARG A 131 -2.96 1.40 -17.57
CA ARG A 131 -2.74 1.86 -16.20
C ARG A 131 -1.31 1.60 -15.75
N LEU A 132 -0.86 2.46 -14.84
CA LEU A 132 0.28 2.15 -13.98
C LEU A 132 -0.01 0.88 -13.17
N PRO A 133 1.02 0.11 -12.78
CA PRO A 133 0.88 -1.16 -12.05
C PRO A 133 0.49 -0.96 -10.57
N ILE A 134 -0.59 -0.22 -10.35
CA ILE A 134 -1.20 0.08 -9.06
C ILE A 134 -2.59 -0.54 -9.07
N PHE A 135 -2.80 -1.50 -8.17
CA PHE A 135 -4.01 -2.30 -8.07
C PHE A 135 -4.65 -2.08 -6.71
N SER A 136 -5.93 -1.72 -6.73
CA SER A 136 -6.80 -1.81 -5.56
C SER A 136 -7.69 -3.02 -5.75
N PHE A 137 -7.78 -3.92 -4.78
CA PHE A 137 -8.60 -5.12 -4.89
C PHE A 137 -9.10 -5.62 -3.53
N ILE A 138 -10.14 -6.44 -3.59
CA ILE A 138 -10.71 -7.18 -2.45
C ILE A 138 -10.48 -8.67 -2.70
N ILE A 139 -10.18 -9.40 -1.63
CA ILE A 139 -10.11 -10.87 -1.66
C ILE A 139 -11.34 -11.42 -0.94
N TYR A 140 -12.05 -12.30 -1.63
CA TYR A 140 -13.13 -13.09 -1.06
C TYR A 140 -12.65 -14.52 -0.78
N PRO A 141 -13.05 -15.14 0.34
CA PRO A 141 -12.87 -16.57 0.51
C PRO A 141 -13.65 -17.33 -0.56
N SER A 142 -13.19 -18.55 -0.87
CA SER A 142 -13.86 -19.47 -1.77
C SER A 142 -15.16 -19.98 -1.15
N VAL A 143 -16.21 -19.16 -1.17
CA VAL A 143 -17.57 -19.56 -0.80
C VAL A 143 -18.35 -19.71 -2.09
N LYS A 144 -18.79 -20.94 -2.38
CA LYS A 144 -19.80 -21.17 -3.42
C LYS A 144 -21.14 -20.65 -2.89
N ASP A 145 -21.38 -19.35 -2.96
CA ASP A 145 -22.75 -18.85 -2.92
C ASP A 145 -22.91 -17.53 -3.68
N SER A 146 -23.93 -17.50 -4.53
CA SER A 146 -24.12 -16.61 -5.68
C SER A 146 -24.72 -15.24 -5.33
N LEU A 147 -24.43 -14.67 -4.16
CA LEU A 147 -25.19 -13.53 -3.62
C LEU A 147 -24.42 -12.20 -3.44
N TYR A 148 -23.13 -12.12 -3.80
CA TYR A 148 -22.29 -10.95 -3.45
C TYR A 148 -22.33 -9.74 -4.39
N ASN A 149 -23.19 -9.71 -5.41
CA ASN A 149 -23.09 -8.69 -6.47
C ASN A 149 -23.78 -7.34 -6.18
N SER A 150 -24.31 -7.07 -4.98
CA SER A 150 -25.14 -5.85 -4.75
C SER A 150 -24.73 -4.93 -3.60
N VAL A 151 -23.65 -5.20 -2.85
CA VAL A 151 -23.44 -4.50 -1.55
C VAL A 151 -22.53 -3.26 -1.64
N LEU A 152 -21.80 -3.03 -2.74
CA LEU A 152 -20.91 -1.86 -2.82
C LEU A 152 -21.57 -0.55 -3.27
N ASP A 153 -22.86 -0.55 -3.61
CA ASP A 153 -23.57 0.64 -4.12
C ASP A 153 -24.61 1.22 -3.16
N GLU A 154 -24.80 0.70 -1.94
CA GLU A 154 -25.82 1.22 -1.02
C GLU A 154 -25.31 2.35 -0.09
N PRO A 155 -25.95 3.54 -0.13
CA PRO A 155 -25.66 4.63 0.79
C PRO A 155 -26.29 4.34 2.16
N GLY A 156 -25.47 3.88 3.12
CA GLY A 156 -25.91 3.63 4.50
C GLY A 156 -24.81 3.36 5.53
N SER A 157 -23.53 3.36 5.15
CA SER A 157 -22.41 3.00 6.03
C SER A 157 -22.11 4.00 7.15
N ASP A 158 -22.60 5.24 7.04
CA ASP A 158 -22.13 6.34 7.89
C ASP A 158 -22.65 6.25 9.32
N ARG A 159 -23.86 5.70 9.50
CA ARG A 159 -24.54 5.61 10.81
C ARG A 159 -23.76 4.75 11.83
N TRP A 160 -23.07 3.71 11.38
CA TRP A 160 -22.34 2.79 12.27
C TRP A 160 -20.94 3.29 12.63
N ILE A 161 -20.36 4.14 11.77
CA ILE A 161 -19.12 4.85 12.06
C ILE A 161 -19.38 5.86 13.18
N GLU A 162 -20.56 6.50 13.17
CA GLU A 162 -21.02 7.39 14.25
C GLU A 162 -21.23 6.63 15.58
N ASP A 163 -21.68 5.38 15.52
CA ASP A 163 -21.82 4.48 16.67
C ASP A 163 -20.46 3.92 17.19
N GLY A 164 -19.34 4.33 16.59
CA GLY A 164 -17.98 4.02 17.06
C GLY A 164 -17.38 2.72 16.52
N TYR A 165 -18.04 2.04 15.58
CA TYR A 165 -17.55 0.80 14.98
C TYR A 165 -16.61 1.07 13.79
N SER A 166 -15.36 1.48 14.05
CA SER A 166 -14.39 1.72 12.96
C SER A 166 -14.09 0.49 12.12
N GLY A 167 -14.35 -0.72 12.65
CA GLY A 167 -14.17 -1.97 11.92
C GLY A 167 -15.09 -2.17 10.71
N LEU A 168 -16.14 -1.36 10.58
CA LEU A 168 -17.04 -1.38 9.42
C LEU A 168 -16.61 -0.46 8.29
N LYS A 169 -15.51 0.29 8.47
CA LYS A 169 -15.00 1.16 7.41
C LYS A 169 -14.62 0.29 6.20
N PRO A 170 -15.13 0.59 5.00
CA PRO A 170 -14.79 -0.17 3.82
C PRO A 170 -13.29 -0.09 3.56
N GLY A 171 -12.65 -1.24 3.42
CA GLY A 171 -11.22 -1.35 3.19
C GLY A 171 -10.92 -2.20 1.96
N TRP A 172 -9.83 -1.87 1.27
CA TRP A 172 -9.30 -2.64 0.17
C TRP A 172 -7.78 -2.76 0.29
N THR A 173 -7.23 -3.78 -0.35
CA THR A 173 -5.78 -3.92 -0.46
C THR A 173 -5.30 -3.08 -1.64
N ARG A 174 -4.27 -2.25 -1.42
CA ARG A 174 -3.58 -1.51 -2.49
C ARG A 174 -2.17 -2.05 -2.66
N LEU A 175 -1.84 -2.45 -3.88
CA LEU A 175 -0.53 -2.93 -4.29
C LEU A 175 0.02 -2.08 -5.42
N SER A 176 1.32 -1.77 -5.38
CA SER A 176 2.01 -1.01 -6.42
C SER A 176 3.31 -1.72 -6.78
N PHE A 177 3.50 -2.05 -8.05
CA PHE A 177 4.76 -2.65 -8.53
C PHE A 177 5.65 -1.57 -9.13
N SER A 178 6.71 -1.19 -8.42
CA SER A 178 7.66 -0.20 -8.93
C SER A 178 8.54 -0.77 -10.04
N TYR A 179 9.06 0.10 -10.92
CA TYR A 179 9.96 -0.29 -12.02
C TYR A 179 11.25 -1.00 -11.59
N TYR A 180 11.65 -0.87 -10.33
CA TYR A 180 12.86 -1.49 -9.76
C TYR A 180 12.58 -2.82 -9.04
N LEU A 181 11.33 -3.28 -8.99
CA LEU A 181 10.97 -4.56 -8.37
C LEU A 181 11.46 -5.72 -9.24
N SER A 182 12.12 -6.70 -8.61
CA SER A 182 12.63 -7.88 -9.31
C SER A 182 11.51 -8.78 -9.84
N LYS A 183 11.82 -9.62 -10.83
CA LYS A 183 10.84 -10.55 -11.41
C LYS A 183 10.42 -11.62 -10.41
N GLU A 184 11.35 -12.01 -9.55
CA GLU A 184 11.19 -13.01 -8.50
C GLU A 184 10.23 -12.50 -7.43
N GLU A 185 10.45 -11.27 -6.93
CA GLU A 185 9.53 -10.62 -5.99
C GLU A 185 8.14 -10.42 -6.60
N PHE A 186 8.07 -9.96 -7.85
CA PHE A 186 6.80 -9.78 -8.56
C PHE A 186 6.00 -11.09 -8.63
N LYS A 187 6.64 -12.19 -9.04
CA LYS A 187 6.00 -13.52 -9.10
C LYS A 187 5.57 -14.01 -7.73
N PHE A 188 6.42 -13.85 -6.71
CA PHE A 188 6.14 -14.24 -5.34
C PHE A 188 4.93 -13.50 -4.79
N ILE A 189 4.86 -12.17 -4.96
CA ILE A 189 3.72 -11.35 -4.50
C ILE A 189 2.41 -11.83 -5.15
N LEU A 190 2.40 -12.08 -6.47
CA LEU A 190 1.20 -12.59 -7.14
C LEU A 190 0.79 -13.98 -6.63
N ALA A 191 1.76 -14.87 -6.41
CA ALA A 191 1.49 -16.19 -5.83
C ALA A 191 0.99 -16.11 -4.38
N ALA A 192 1.49 -15.14 -3.59
CA ALA A 192 1.02 -14.89 -2.23
C ALA A 192 -0.43 -14.39 -2.22
N ILE A 193 -0.81 -13.51 -3.15
CA ILE A 193 -2.21 -13.05 -3.30
C ILE A 193 -3.12 -14.24 -3.63
N GLU A 194 -2.73 -15.09 -4.58
CA GLU A 194 -3.50 -16.28 -4.93
C GLU A 194 -3.58 -17.29 -3.78
N PHE A 195 -2.50 -17.43 -3.01
CA PHE A 195 -2.50 -18.23 -1.79
C PHE A 195 -3.52 -17.69 -0.77
N ILE A 196 -3.51 -16.38 -0.49
CA ILE A 196 -4.48 -15.76 0.42
C ILE A 196 -5.90 -15.93 -0.12
N ALA A 197 -6.11 -15.76 -1.42
CA ALA A 197 -7.41 -15.97 -2.06
C ALA A 197 -7.91 -17.41 -1.96
N SER A 198 -7.00 -18.38 -1.88
CA SER A 198 -7.34 -19.81 -1.81
C SER A 198 -7.48 -20.32 -0.36
N TYR A 199 -6.65 -19.81 0.55
CA TYR A 199 -6.44 -20.39 1.88
C TYR A 199 -6.58 -19.40 3.03
N GLY A 200 -6.67 -18.08 2.76
CA GLY A 200 -6.65 -17.03 3.78
C GLY A 200 -7.73 -17.18 4.85
N HIS A 201 -8.91 -17.70 4.47
CA HIS A 201 -10.01 -17.96 5.41
C HIS A 201 -9.63 -18.92 6.54
N ARG A 202 -8.71 -19.86 6.29
CA ARG A 202 -8.25 -20.84 7.28
C ARG A 202 -7.44 -20.21 8.39
N PHE A 203 -6.86 -19.03 8.16
CA PHE A 203 -6.07 -18.28 9.13
C PHE A 203 -6.91 -17.35 9.99
N VAL A 204 -8.11 -16.94 9.53
CA VAL A 204 -9.00 -16.01 10.27
C VAL A 204 -9.25 -16.44 11.72
N PRO A 205 -9.48 -17.74 12.06
CA PRO A 205 -9.69 -18.17 13.44
C PRO A 205 -8.52 -17.89 14.38
N LEU A 206 -7.30 -17.75 13.83
CA LEU A 206 -6.08 -17.44 14.58
C LEU A 206 -6.02 -15.97 15.03
N TYR A 207 -6.94 -15.13 14.56
CA TYR A 207 -6.99 -13.72 14.92
C TYR A 207 -8.25 -13.40 15.72
N LYS A 208 -8.16 -12.32 16.50
CA LYS A 208 -9.27 -11.64 17.14
C LYS A 208 -9.46 -10.30 16.45
N PHE A 209 -10.69 -10.01 16.03
CA PHE A 209 -11.06 -8.71 15.48
C PHE A 209 -11.66 -7.82 16.56
N ASP A 210 -11.25 -6.57 16.61
CA ASP A 210 -11.84 -5.52 17.44
C ASP A 210 -12.72 -4.61 16.59
N TRP A 211 -14.04 -4.69 16.81
CA TRP A 211 -15.03 -3.94 16.05
C TRP A 211 -14.96 -2.42 16.25
N ILE A 212 -14.45 -1.95 17.40
CA ILE A 212 -14.37 -0.51 17.70
C ILE A 212 -13.18 0.10 16.98
N THR A 213 -12.03 -0.56 17.05
CA THR A 213 -10.77 -0.04 16.48
C THR A 213 -10.54 -0.48 15.02
N GLY A 214 -11.16 -1.57 14.59
CA GLY A 214 -10.89 -2.22 13.30
C GLY A 214 -9.60 -3.05 13.28
N ASN A 215 -8.96 -3.26 14.44
CA ASN A 215 -7.69 -3.96 14.53
C ASN A 215 -7.86 -5.48 14.56
N TRP A 216 -6.93 -6.17 13.90
CA TRP A 216 -6.76 -7.61 13.99
C TRP A 216 -5.56 -7.94 14.89
N THR A 217 -5.78 -8.78 15.90
CA THR A 217 -4.73 -9.23 16.81
C THR A 217 -4.57 -10.73 16.72
N PHE A 218 -3.36 -11.20 16.45
CA PHE A 218 -3.06 -12.62 16.41
C PHE A 218 -3.14 -13.23 17.83
N LYS A 219 -3.80 -14.38 17.95
CA LYS A 219 -3.95 -15.14 19.21
C LYS A 219 -2.67 -15.93 19.46
N LYS A 220 -1.81 -15.47 20.37
CA LYS A 220 -0.49 -16.11 20.64
C LYS A 220 -0.61 -17.58 21.06
N GLU A 221 -1.70 -17.98 21.70
CA GLU A 221 -1.99 -19.35 22.08
C GLU A 221 -2.19 -20.27 20.86
N ALA A 222 -2.65 -19.70 19.74
CA ALA A 222 -2.80 -20.42 18.48
C ALA A 222 -1.43 -20.76 17.86
N LEU A 223 -0.40 -19.93 18.10
CA LEU A 223 0.98 -20.23 17.71
C LEU A 223 1.49 -21.47 18.44
N LYS A 224 1.27 -21.56 19.76
CA LYS A 224 1.71 -22.73 20.54
C LYS A 224 1.09 -24.02 20.03
N TYR A 225 -0.19 -23.98 19.66
CA TYR A 225 -0.85 -25.16 19.08
C TYR A 225 -0.32 -25.52 17.69
N LEU A 226 -0.03 -24.52 16.85
CA LEU A 226 0.55 -24.75 15.52
C LEU A 226 1.99 -25.27 15.61
N VAL A 227 2.82 -24.63 16.42
CA VAL A 227 4.21 -25.05 16.70
C VAL A 227 4.24 -26.43 17.34
N MET A 228 3.38 -26.73 18.32
CA MET A 228 3.31 -28.08 18.91
C MET A 228 2.85 -29.14 17.90
N LYS A 229 1.93 -28.81 17.00
CA LYS A 229 1.45 -29.74 15.95
C LYS A 229 2.51 -29.94 14.87
N GLU A 230 3.24 -28.89 14.54
CA GLU A 230 4.37 -28.90 13.62
C GLU A 230 5.54 -29.68 14.23
N GLU A 231 5.93 -29.43 15.49
CA GLU A 231 6.89 -30.22 16.28
C GLU A 231 6.50 -31.71 16.39
N LEU A 232 5.19 -32.03 16.51
CA LEU A 232 4.70 -33.41 16.45
C LEU A 232 4.83 -34.03 15.05
N ALA A 233 4.51 -33.27 14.01
CA ALA A 233 4.71 -33.67 12.61
C ALA A 233 6.21 -33.81 12.26
N LEU A 234 7.04 -33.07 12.98
CA LEU A 234 8.49 -33.06 12.87
C LEU A 234 9.19 -34.20 13.58
N ALA A 235 8.68 -34.59 14.75
CA ALA A 235 9.05 -35.81 15.43
C ALA A 235 8.73 -37.06 14.58
N THR A 236 7.93 -36.91 13.51
CA THR A 236 7.67 -37.93 12.48
C THR A 236 8.42 -37.72 11.16
N GLY A 237 9.29 -36.68 11.05
CA GLY A 237 10.42 -36.68 10.11
C GLY A 237 10.65 -35.46 9.20
N LEU A 238 10.72 -34.22 9.69
CA LEU A 238 11.23 -33.09 8.86
C LEU A 238 11.75 -31.85 9.64
N ASN A 239 13.04 -31.82 10.05
CA ASN A 239 13.77 -30.79 10.84
C ASN A 239 13.23 -29.33 10.94
N ALA A 240 13.18 -28.81 12.19
CA ALA A 240 12.43 -27.61 12.57
C ALA A 240 13.37 -26.42 12.61
N LEU A 241 12.92 -25.31 12.03
CA LEU A 241 13.52 -24.00 12.25
C LEU A 241 12.92 -23.43 13.54
N THR A 242 13.75 -23.23 14.55
CA THR A 242 13.32 -22.68 15.85
C THR A 242 13.20 -21.16 15.78
N GLU A 243 12.39 -20.58 16.68
CA GLU A 243 12.08 -19.13 16.78
C GLU A 243 13.31 -18.19 16.77
N ASN A 244 14.49 -18.69 17.12
CA ASN A 244 15.73 -17.91 17.17
C ASN A 244 16.38 -17.64 15.79
N GLU A 245 16.02 -18.38 14.74
CA GLU A 245 16.63 -18.24 13.41
C GLU A 245 15.83 -17.30 12.48
N MET A 246 14.53 -17.10 12.74
CA MET A 246 13.68 -16.26 11.88
C MET A 246 14.01 -14.75 11.92
N PHE A 247 14.72 -14.28 12.95
CA PHE A 247 14.93 -12.84 13.19
C PHE A 247 16.40 -12.41 13.33
N LYS A 248 17.39 -13.29 13.06
CA LYS A 248 18.82 -12.97 13.26
C LYS A 248 19.68 -12.86 12.01
N ASP A 249 19.26 -13.39 10.86
CA ASP A 249 20.13 -13.49 9.67
C ASP A 249 19.67 -12.65 8.46
N GLU A 250 19.08 -11.48 8.68
CA GLU A 250 18.76 -10.57 7.56
C GLU A 250 20.00 -9.84 6.98
N ALA A 251 21.14 -9.85 7.69
CA ALA A 251 22.27 -8.96 7.36
C ALA A 251 23.38 -9.56 6.46
N LYS A 252 23.37 -10.85 6.11
CA LYS A 252 24.52 -11.48 5.40
C LYS A 252 24.18 -12.55 4.36
N ILE A 253 23.06 -12.44 3.65
CA ILE A 253 22.84 -13.29 2.47
C ILE A 253 23.34 -12.55 1.23
N GLU A 254 24.46 -13.03 0.68
CA GLU A 254 24.90 -12.68 -0.68
C GLU A 254 23.72 -12.83 -1.65
N ARG A 255 23.35 -11.74 -2.31
CA ARG A 255 22.18 -11.61 -3.20
C ARG A 255 22.35 -12.41 -4.50
N LYS A 256 22.44 -13.74 -4.42
CA LYS A 256 22.34 -14.60 -5.60
C LYS A 256 20.85 -14.82 -5.92
N PRO A 257 20.39 -14.53 -7.16
CA PRO A 257 18.98 -14.66 -7.53
C PRO A 257 18.37 -16.03 -7.19
N GLN A 258 19.14 -17.10 -7.34
CA GLN A 258 18.70 -18.47 -7.01
C GLN A 258 18.39 -18.66 -5.53
N ALA A 259 19.18 -18.06 -4.63
CA ALA A 259 18.96 -18.18 -3.19
C ALA A 259 17.66 -17.46 -2.75
N ILE A 260 17.37 -16.31 -3.37
CA ILE A 260 16.14 -15.55 -3.13
C ILE A 260 14.92 -16.33 -3.64
N GLN A 261 15.02 -16.90 -4.84
CA GLN A 261 13.94 -17.71 -5.40
C GLN A 261 13.63 -18.93 -4.51
N ASN A 262 14.65 -19.69 -4.10
CA ASN A 262 14.49 -20.84 -3.20
C ASN A 262 13.82 -20.42 -1.87
N LYS A 263 14.17 -19.23 -1.35
CA LYS A 263 13.55 -18.67 -0.13
C LYS A 263 12.07 -18.38 -0.31
N PHE A 264 11.68 -17.74 -1.42
CA PHE A 264 10.27 -17.45 -1.73
C PHE A 264 9.44 -18.72 -1.94
N GLU A 265 10.00 -19.72 -2.61
CA GLU A 265 9.35 -21.02 -2.80
C GLU A 265 9.12 -21.71 -1.44
N SER A 266 10.13 -21.75 -0.57
CA SER A 266 10.01 -22.31 0.78
C SER A 266 8.95 -21.61 1.62
N TYR A 267 8.84 -20.28 1.55
CA TYR A 267 7.77 -19.55 2.27
C TYR A 267 6.37 -19.95 1.82
N LEU A 268 6.14 -20.06 0.50
CA LEU A 268 4.83 -20.46 -0.02
C LEU A 268 4.51 -21.92 0.28
N GLU A 269 5.50 -22.79 0.28
CA GLU A 269 5.33 -24.21 0.62
C GLU A 269 4.96 -24.38 2.10
N ASN A 270 5.72 -23.76 3.00
CA ASN A 270 5.41 -23.77 4.44
C ASN A 270 4.03 -23.16 4.73
N ALA A 271 3.70 -22.03 4.09
CA ALA A 271 2.39 -21.41 4.24
C ALA A 271 1.25 -22.36 3.81
N LYS A 272 1.44 -23.13 2.72
CA LYS A 272 0.49 -24.15 2.27
C LYS A 272 0.37 -25.31 3.26
N ILE A 273 1.48 -25.81 3.79
CA ILE A 273 1.46 -26.87 4.81
C ILE A 273 0.65 -26.42 6.03
N ILE A 274 0.93 -25.23 6.54
CA ILE A 274 0.20 -24.64 7.68
C ILE A 274 -1.28 -24.49 7.33
N ALA A 275 -1.61 -23.90 6.18
CA ALA A 275 -2.99 -23.72 5.74
C ALA A 275 -3.77 -25.03 5.68
N LEU A 276 -3.18 -26.08 5.12
CA LEU A 276 -3.81 -27.40 4.99
C LEU A 276 -3.94 -28.11 6.35
N SER A 277 -3.07 -27.81 7.31
CA SER A 277 -3.16 -28.32 8.68
C SER A 277 -4.27 -27.66 9.50
N LEU A 278 -4.73 -26.47 9.08
CA LEU A 278 -5.79 -25.71 9.73
C LEU A 278 -7.17 -26.20 9.27
N PRO A 279 -8.17 -26.20 10.16
CA PRO A 279 -9.54 -26.54 9.81
C PRO A 279 -10.07 -25.73 8.62
N ASP A 280 -10.73 -26.40 7.68
CA ASP A 280 -11.47 -25.73 6.60
C ASP A 280 -12.82 -25.23 7.10
N ILE A 281 -12.79 -24.24 7.99
CA ILE A 281 -13.98 -23.66 8.57
C ILE A 281 -14.58 -22.68 7.55
N LYS A 282 -15.67 -23.11 6.91
CA LYS A 282 -16.45 -22.31 5.95
C LYS A 282 -17.56 -21.49 6.62
N GLN A 283 -17.66 -21.56 7.96
CA GLN A 283 -18.66 -20.87 8.78
C GLN A 283 -18.00 -19.77 9.65
N PRO A 284 -18.74 -18.75 10.08
CA PRO A 284 -18.23 -17.60 10.81
C PRO A 284 -17.66 -18.00 12.17
N THR A 285 -16.42 -17.59 12.43
CA THR A 285 -15.80 -17.71 13.76
C THR A 285 -15.93 -16.46 14.63
N ILE A 286 -16.43 -15.35 14.07
CA ILE A 286 -16.55 -14.07 14.77
C ILE A 286 -18.05 -13.75 14.85
N SER A 287 -18.58 -13.44 16.03
CA SER A 287 -19.97 -12.99 16.14
C SER A 287 -20.05 -11.50 15.78
N VAL A 288 -20.92 -11.16 14.83
CA VAL A 288 -21.25 -9.77 14.49
C VAL A 288 -21.99 -9.13 15.69
N PRO A 289 -21.63 -7.91 16.12
CA PRO A 289 -22.33 -7.21 17.20
C PRO A 289 -23.82 -7.05 16.90
N LYS A 290 -24.66 -7.09 17.94
CA LYS A 290 -26.11 -6.88 17.79
C LYS A 290 -26.37 -5.50 17.18
N GLY A 291 -27.17 -5.46 16.11
CA GLY A 291 -27.55 -4.23 15.41
C GLY A 291 -26.71 -3.92 14.17
N VAL A 292 -25.54 -4.56 13.99
CA VAL A 292 -24.74 -4.43 12.78
C VAL A 292 -25.29 -5.36 11.70
N ASP A 293 -25.53 -4.80 10.51
CA ASP A 293 -25.92 -5.59 9.33
C ASP A 293 -24.74 -6.47 8.88
N PRO A 294 -24.88 -7.82 8.91
CA PRO A 294 -23.84 -8.73 8.45
C PRO A 294 -23.42 -8.52 6.99
N ASP A 295 -24.30 -8.00 6.14
CA ASP A 295 -24.01 -7.80 4.72
C ASP A 295 -22.99 -6.65 4.52
N LEU A 296 -22.91 -5.70 5.46
CA LEU A 296 -21.92 -4.60 5.44
C LEU A 296 -20.51 -5.03 5.88
N VAL A 297 -20.32 -6.26 6.36
CA VAL A 297 -19.02 -6.74 6.82
C VAL A 297 -18.20 -7.24 5.62
N LEU A 298 -17.24 -6.44 5.18
CA LEU A 298 -16.42 -6.73 3.98
C LEU A 298 -15.40 -7.85 4.14
N PHE A 299 -15.19 -8.35 5.35
CA PHE A 299 -14.38 -9.55 5.63
C PHE A 299 -15.32 -10.66 6.12
N HIS A 300 -15.28 -11.80 5.45
CA HIS A 300 -16.33 -12.80 5.59
C HIS A 300 -16.52 -13.35 7.02
N ILE A 301 -17.76 -13.21 7.49
CA ILE A 301 -18.36 -13.85 8.66
C ILE A 301 -19.80 -14.23 8.24
N TYR A 302 -20.04 -15.41 7.67
CA TYR A 302 -21.41 -15.72 7.20
C TYR A 302 -22.35 -16.37 8.24
N SER A 303 -23.31 -15.62 8.77
CA SER A 303 -24.57 -16.21 9.24
C SER A 303 -25.70 -15.85 8.27
N LYS A 304 -26.31 -16.84 7.62
CA LYS A 304 -27.71 -16.72 7.18
C LYS A 304 -28.53 -17.82 7.84
N ILE A 305 -29.05 -17.52 9.03
CA ILE A 305 -30.20 -18.26 9.56
C ILE A 305 -31.40 -17.79 8.74
N GLY A 306 -31.97 -18.70 7.96
CA GLY A 306 -33.21 -18.45 7.23
C GLY A 306 -34.33 -18.11 8.21
N TYR A 307 -34.84 -16.89 8.13
CA TYR A 307 -36.17 -16.60 8.64
C TYR A 307 -37.17 -17.20 7.65
N ARG A 308 -37.83 -18.28 8.09
CA ARG A 308 -39.11 -18.70 7.52
C ARG A 308 -40.09 -17.54 7.63
N ALA A 309 -40.77 -17.27 6.52
CA ALA A 309 -41.97 -16.46 6.49
C ALA A 309 -42.98 -16.95 7.54
N ILE A 310 -43.57 -15.99 8.26
CA ILE A 310 -44.97 -16.03 8.69
C ILE A 310 -45.61 -14.79 8.09
#